data_AF-A0A9Q2KJ86-F1
#
_entry.id   AF-A0A9Q2KJ86-F1
#
_cell.length_a   1.000
_cell.length_b   1.000
_cell.length_c   1.000
_cell.angle_alpha   90.00
_cell.angle_beta   90.00
_cell.angle_gamma   90.00
#
_symmetry.space_group_name_H-M   'P 1'
#
loop_
_entity.id
_entity.type
_entity.pdbx_description
1 polymer ?
#
loop_
_entity_poly.entity_id
_entity_poly.type
_entity_poly.pdbx_seq_one_letter_code
_entity_poly.pdbx_strand_id
1 'polypeptide(L)'
;MDMDLNNRLTEDETLEQAYDIFLELAADNLDPADILLFNLQFEERGGAELFDPAQDWQEHVDFDLNPDFFAEVVIGLADSEDGEINDIFARVLLCREKDHKLCHILWRE
;
A
#
# COMPACT_ATOMS: atom_id res chain seq x y z
N MET A 1 -11.27 16.12 16.59
CA MET A 1 -9.98 15.51 16.97
C MET A 1 -8.96 16.19 16.12
N ASP A 2 -8.09 16.99 16.74
CA ASP A 2 -7.02 17.71 16.05
C ASP A 2 -5.95 16.69 15.71
N MET A 3 -5.89 16.29 14.45
CA MET A 3 -4.86 15.38 13.96
C MET A 3 -3.52 16.13 13.96
N ASP A 4 -2.52 15.59 14.65
CA ASP A 4 -1.21 16.22 14.83
C ASP A 4 -0.28 15.84 13.67
N LEU A 5 -0.04 16.77 12.75
CA LEU A 5 0.91 16.58 11.63
C LEU A 5 2.33 16.19 12.08
N ASN A 6 2.71 16.52 13.32
CA ASN A 6 4.01 16.15 13.88
C ASN A 6 4.06 14.72 14.44
N ASN A 7 2.91 14.05 14.58
CA ASN A 7 2.79 12.67 15.07
C ASN A 7 2.49 11.67 13.94
N ARG A 8 2.71 12.07 12.68
CA ARG A 8 2.53 11.20 11.53
C ARG A 8 3.76 10.32 11.27
N LEU A 9 3.52 9.14 10.74
CA LEU A 9 4.50 8.23 10.19
C LEU A 9 5.20 8.93 9.02
N THR A 10 6.52 8.75 8.96
CA THR A 10 7.28 9.14 7.77
C THR A 10 6.86 8.29 6.57
N GLU A 11 7.25 8.70 5.37
CA GLU A 11 6.99 7.93 4.16
C GLU A 11 7.60 6.52 4.27
N ASP A 12 8.85 6.41 4.73
CA ASP A 12 9.49 5.14 5.06
C ASP A 12 8.70 4.30 6.07
N GLU A 13 8.33 4.86 7.23
CA GLU A 13 7.57 4.11 8.25
C GLU A 13 6.23 3.59 7.69
N THR A 14 5.61 4.36 6.80
CA THR A 14 4.34 4.00 6.16
C THR A 14 4.54 2.89 5.14
N LEU A 15 5.58 2.98 4.31
CA LEU A 15 5.96 1.97 3.33
C LEU A 15 6.31 0.64 4.00
N GLU A 16 7.15 0.66 5.04
CA GLU A 16 7.53 -0.53 5.80
C GLU A 16 6.30 -1.23 6.39
N GLN A 17 5.39 -0.45 6.99
CA GLN A 17 4.16 -0.99 7.55
C GLN A 17 3.22 -1.56 6.48
N ALA A 18 3.06 -0.87 5.35
CA ALA A 18 2.26 -1.36 4.22
C ALA A 18 2.77 -2.71 3.72
N TYR A 19 4.08 -2.79 3.58
CA TYR A 19 4.76 -3.94 3.04
C TYR A 19 4.65 -5.14 3.97
N ASP A 20 4.81 -4.94 5.28
CA ASP A 20 4.62 -5.98 6.30
C ASP A 20 3.20 -6.53 6.29
N ILE A 21 2.18 -5.66 6.31
CA ILE A 21 0.76 -6.05 6.27
C ILE A 21 0.44 -6.78 4.96
N PHE A 22 0.96 -6.28 3.84
CA PHE A 22 0.79 -6.94 2.55
C PHE A 22 1.37 -8.35 2.58
N LEU A 23 2.61 -8.55 3.04
CA LEU A 23 3.21 -9.89 3.08
C LEU A 23 2.43 -10.86 3.98
N GLU A 24 1.93 -10.39 5.12
CA GLU A 24 1.12 -11.21 6.03
C GLU A 24 -0.20 -11.66 5.37
N LEU A 25 -0.86 -10.77 4.64
CA LEU A 25 -2.18 -11.02 4.06
C LEU A 25 -2.14 -11.57 2.63
N ALA A 26 -1.06 -11.35 1.89
CA ALA A 26 -0.91 -11.71 0.49
C ALA A 26 -1.12 -13.20 0.31
N ALA A 27 -0.50 -14.03 1.15
CA ALA A 27 -0.62 -15.48 1.07
C ALA A 27 -2.05 -16.02 1.25
N ASP A 28 -2.93 -15.25 1.90
CA ASP A 28 -4.32 -15.62 2.17
C ASP A 28 -5.31 -15.00 1.16
N ASN A 29 -4.95 -13.88 0.53
CA ASN A 29 -5.85 -13.10 -0.35
C ASN A 29 -5.49 -13.17 -1.85
N LEU A 30 -4.21 -13.34 -2.21
CA LEU A 30 -3.79 -13.47 -3.61
C LEU A 30 -3.83 -14.93 -4.06
N ASP A 31 -4.04 -15.12 -5.36
CA ASP A 31 -3.92 -16.43 -5.97
C ASP A 31 -2.50 -17.00 -5.79
N PRO A 32 -2.37 -18.33 -5.61
CA PRO A 32 -1.07 -18.96 -5.43
C PRO A 32 -0.12 -18.76 -6.62
N ALA A 33 -0.66 -18.48 -7.82
CA ALA A 33 0.12 -18.10 -8.98
C ALA A 33 0.74 -16.71 -8.84
N ASP A 34 -0.02 -15.72 -8.35
CA ASP A 34 0.45 -14.36 -8.12
C ASP A 34 1.44 -14.30 -6.97
N ILE A 35 1.21 -15.06 -5.88
CA ILE A 35 2.18 -15.19 -4.78
C ILE A 35 3.49 -15.77 -5.28
N LEU A 36 3.43 -16.81 -6.11
CA LEU A 36 4.64 -17.41 -6.68
C LEU A 36 5.36 -16.44 -7.62
N LEU A 37 4.60 -15.73 -8.47
CA LEU A 37 5.14 -14.75 -9.41
C LEU A 37 5.81 -13.59 -8.66
N PHE A 38 5.13 -13.07 -7.64
CA PHE A 38 5.65 -12.05 -6.74
C PHE A 38 6.93 -12.56 -6.09
N ASN A 39 6.93 -13.67 -5.36
CA ASN A 39 8.15 -14.17 -4.70
C ASN A 39 9.32 -14.42 -5.66
N LEU A 40 9.05 -14.84 -6.89
CA LEU A 40 10.09 -15.12 -7.88
C LEU A 40 10.66 -13.85 -8.53
N GLN A 41 9.82 -12.85 -8.82
CA GLN A 41 10.22 -11.63 -9.54
C GLN A 41 10.43 -10.44 -8.62
N PHE A 42 10.00 -10.49 -7.37
CA PHE A 42 10.06 -9.35 -6.45
C PHE A 42 11.49 -8.91 -6.16
N GLU A 43 12.45 -9.84 -6.09
CA GLU A 43 13.86 -9.49 -5.87
C GLU A 43 14.46 -8.65 -7.02
N GLU A 44 13.95 -8.79 -8.25
CA GLU A 44 14.48 -8.10 -9.43
C GLU A 44 13.56 -6.96 -9.93
N ARG A 45 12.25 -7.05 -9.70
CA ARG A 45 11.24 -6.17 -10.30
C ARG A 45 10.18 -5.71 -9.29
N GLY A 46 10.27 -6.20 -8.05
CA GLY A 46 9.37 -5.85 -6.98
C GLY A 46 9.52 -4.40 -6.58
N GLY A 47 8.40 -3.69 -6.53
CA GLY A 47 8.34 -2.32 -6.10
C GLY A 47 7.16 -2.08 -5.17
N ALA A 48 7.37 -1.18 -4.22
CA ALA A 48 6.31 -0.55 -3.46
C ALA A 48 6.46 0.96 -3.61
N GLU A 49 5.44 1.62 -4.12
CA GLU A 49 5.43 3.07 -4.33
C GLU A 49 4.35 3.72 -3.47
N LEU A 50 4.72 4.81 -2.80
CA LEU A 50 3.79 5.60 -1.98
C LEU A 50 3.19 6.71 -2.85
N PHE A 51 1.87 6.77 -2.86
CA PHE A 51 1.05 7.75 -3.55
C PHE A 51 0.06 8.41 -2.60
N ASP A 52 -0.45 9.56 -3.02
CA ASP A 52 -1.60 10.18 -2.36
C ASP A 52 -2.86 9.32 -2.56
N PRO A 53 -3.76 9.25 -1.58
CA PRO A 53 -4.99 8.47 -1.67
C PRO A 53 -5.82 8.91 -2.88
N ALA A 54 -6.03 8.00 -3.82
CA ALA A 54 -6.90 8.24 -4.97
C ALA A 54 -8.34 8.55 -4.55
N GLN A 55 -9.05 9.38 -5.33
CA GLN A 55 -10.45 9.73 -5.06
C GLN A 55 -11.39 8.52 -5.01
N ASP A 56 -11.07 7.46 -5.75
CA ASP A 56 -11.82 6.20 -5.79
C ASP A 56 -11.94 5.54 -4.41
N TRP A 57 -10.94 5.73 -3.54
CA TRP A 57 -11.02 5.23 -2.16
C TRP A 57 -12.17 5.82 -1.37
N GLN A 58 -12.63 7.03 -1.70
CA GLN A 58 -13.79 7.63 -1.07
C GLN A 58 -15.09 6.83 -1.33
N GLU A 59 -15.11 5.99 -2.37
CA GLU A 59 -16.22 5.05 -2.61
C GLU A 59 -16.08 3.79 -1.74
N HIS A 60 -14.87 3.45 -1.31
CA HIS A 60 -14.56 2.32 -0.44
C HIS A 60 -14.63 2.66 1.05
N VAL A 61 -14.40 3.91 1.42
CA VAL A 61 -14.37 4.37 2.81
C VAL A 61 -15.38 5.48 3.08
N ASP A 62 -16.11 5.39 4.19
CA ASP A 62 -17.17 6.35 4.57
C ASP A 62 -16.61 7.60 5.30
N PHE A 63 -15.34 7.94 5.11
CA PHE A 63 -14.68 9.05 5.79
C PHE A 63 -13.81 9.89 4.84
N ASP A 64 -13.49 11.11 5.27
CA ASP A 64 -12.62 12.02 4.51
C ASP A 64 -11.16 11.55 4.51
N LEU A 65 -10.68 11.14 3.34
CA LEU A 65 -9.27 10.83 3.12
C LEU A 65 -8.49 12.12 2.92
N ASN A 66 -7.76 12.51 3.96
CA ASN A 66 -6.87 13.65 3.89
C ASN A 66 -5.46 13.19 3.45
N PRO A 67 -4.92 13.64 2.30
CA PRO A 67 -3.56 13.28 1.85
C PRO A 67 -2.46 13.69 2.85
N ASP A 68 -2.73 14.63 3.76
CA ASP A 68 -1.79 14.96 4.84
C ASP A 68 -1.60 13.82 5.86
N PHE A 69 -2.61 12.95 6.01
CA PHE A 69 -2.68 11.89 7.02
C PHE A 69 -2.89 10.49 6.44
N PHE A 70 -3.35 10.35 5.22
CA PHE A 70 -3.55 9.06 4.56
C PHE A 70 -2.59 8.97 3.38
N ALA A 71 -2.01 7.79 3.21
CA ALA A 71 -1.18 7.48 2.08
C ALA A 71 -1.61 6.13 1.50
N GLU A 72 -1.57 6.04 0.19
CA GLU A 72 -1.74 4.79 -0.53
C GLU A 72 -0.37 4.24 -0.87
N VAL A 73 -0.15 2.95 -0.63
CA VAL A 73 1.04 2.23 -1.04
C VAL A 73 0.63 1.19 -2.08
N VAL A 74 1.13 1.35 -3.29
CA VAL A 74 0.89 0.44 -4.40
C VAL A 74 2.02 -0.57 -4.45
N ILE A 75 1.69 -1.86 -4.35
CA ILE A 75 2.66 -2.95 -4.34
C ILE A 75 2.45 -3.79 -5.59
N GLY A 76 3.54 -4.00 -6.34
CA GLY A 76 3.48 -4.66 -7.63
C GLY A 76 4.83 -5.01 -8.23
N LEU A 77 4.80 -5.36 -9.51
CA LEU A 77 5.98 -5.59 -10.33
C LEU A 77 6.09 -4.51 -11.41
N ALA A 78 7.30 -3.99 -11.56
CA ALA A 78 7.69 -3.17 -12.69
C ALA A 78 8.15 -4.03 -13.87
N ASP A 79 8.15 -3.47 -15.08
CA ASP A 79 8.71 -4.15 -16.25
C ASP A 79 10.25 -4.25 -16.16
N SER A 80 10.87 -3.34 -15.40
CA SER A 80 12.33 -3.15 -15.23
C SER A 80 12.65 -2.71 -13.80
N GLU A 81 13.90 -2.87 -13.33
CA GLU A 81 14.36 -2.44 -11.99
C GLU A 81 14.06 -0.97 -11.67
N ASP A 82 14.14 -0.08 -12.66
CA ASP A 82 13.84 1.35 -12.54
C ASP A 82 12.54 1.76 -13.28
N GLY A 83 11.70 0.78 -13.63
CA GLY A 83 10.45 0.99 -14.35
C GLY A 83 9.29 1.33 -13.42
N GLU A 84 8.24 1.94 -13.97
CA GLU A 84 6.99 2.13 -13.25
C GLU A 84 6.33 0.78 -12.93
N ILE A 85 5.65 0.68 -11.78
CA ILE A 85 4.87 -0.51 -11.43
C ILE A 85 3.71 -0.62 -12.42
N ASN A 86 3.79 -1.60 -13.32
CA ASN A 86 2.75 -1.85 -14.33
C ASN A 86 1.80 -2.98 -13.87
N ASP A 87 2.31 -3.96 -13.13
CA ASP A 87 1.55 -5.08 -12.59
C ASP A 87 1.28 -4.89 -11.10
N ILE A 88 0.16 -4.26 -10.78
CA ILE A 88 -0.26 -3.99 -9.40
C ILE A 88 -0.91 -5.25 -8.82
N PHE A 89 -0.36 -5.76 -7.72
CA PHE A 89 -0.94 -6.88 -6.97
C PHE A 89 -1.90 -6.41 -5.88
N ALA A 90 -1.53 -5.35 -5.18
CA ALA A 90 -2.37 -4.78 -4.14
C ALA A 90 -2.13 -3.29 -3.96
N ARG A 91 -3.16 -2.62 -3.45
CA ARG A 91 -3.15 -1.22 -3.06
C ARG A 91 -3.48 -1.13 -1.57
N VAL A 92 -2.55 -0.63 -0.79
CA VAL A 92 -2.61 -0.58 0.67
C VAL A 92 -2.80 0.87 1.11
N LEU A 93 -4.01 1.22 1.54
CA LEU A 93 -4.30 2.52 2.12
C LEU A 93 -4.03 2.51 3.62
N LEU A 94 -3.16 3.41 4.08
CA LEU A 94 -2.75 3.53 5.47
C LEU A 94 -2.96 4.93 6.01
N CYS A 95 -3.35 5.00 7.27
CA CYS A 95 -3.29 6.22 8.03
C CYS A 95 -1.89 6.41 8.59
N ARG A 96 -1.24 7.50 8.21
CA ARG A 96 0.03 7.97 8.76
C ARG A 96 -0.09 8.37 10.22
N GLU A 97 -1.28 8.57 10.78
CA GLU A 97 -1.40 8.99 12.18
C GLU A 97 -1.06 7.84 13.15
N LYS A 98 -0.07 8.05 14.04
CA LYS A 98 0.38 7.01 14.99
C LYS A 98 -0.69 6.53 15.97
N ASP A 99 -1.67 7.39 16.28
CA ASP A 99 -2.78 7.09 17.20
C ASP A 99 -3.91 6.32 16.51
N HIS A 100 -4.07 6.50 15.19
CA HIS A 100 -5.13 5.90 14.38
C HIS A 100 -4.57 4.87 13.40
N LYS A 101 -4.59 3.60 13.80
CA LYS A 101 -4.18 2.48 12.95
C LYS A 101 -5.30 2.04 12.01
N LEU A 102 -5.57 2.84 10.99
CA LEU A 102 -6.50 2.48 9.93
C LEU A 102 -5.72 1.97 8.71
N CYS A 103 -6.01 0.75 8.29
CA CYS A 103 -5.42 0.12 7.11
C CYS A 103 -6.51 -0.54 6.27
N HIS A 104 -6.49 -0.32 4.96
CA HIS A 104 -7.32 -1.01 3.99
C HIS A 104 -6.44 -1.55 2.87
N ILE A 105 -6.70 -2.79 2.45
CA ILE A 105 -6.04 -3.37 1.28
C ILE A 105 -7.09 -3.71 0.23
N LEU A 106 -6.81 -3.27 -1.00
CA LEU A 106 -7.48 -3.72 -2.20
C LEU A 106 -6.53 -4.66 -2.94
N TRP A 107 -6.94 -5.91 -3.08
CA TRP A 107 -6.21 -6.92 -3.84
C TRP A 107 -6.66 -6.89 -5.29
N ARG A 108 -5.79 -7.34 -6.20
CA ARG A 108 -6.16 -7.61 -7.59
C ARG A 108 -7.14 -8.80 -7.64
N GLU A 109 -8.28 -8.61 -8.30
CA GLU A 109 -9.26 -9.67 -8.67
C GLU A 109 -8.92 -10.37 -9.98
#